data_AF-A0A845MQV6-F1
#
_entry.id   AF-A0A845MQV6-F1
#
_cell.length_a   1.000
_cell.length_b   1.000
_cell.length_c   1.000
_cell.angle_alpha   90.00
_cell.angle_beta   90.00
_cell.angle_gamma   90.00
#
_symmetry.space_group_name_H-M   'P 1'
#
loop_
_entity.id
_entity.type
_entity.pdbx_description
1 polymer ?
#
loop_
_entity_poly.entity_id
_entity_poly.type
_entity_poly.pdbx_seq_one_letter_code
_entity_poly.pdbx_strand_id
1 'polypeptide(L)'
;MTSQLQNSLSYQGEAFEVREGLFSPWEHGISPGSDSSGCWRGYVAFYAIRDGQLVLTNLSLADPEQPLAFDEDGNEIQQRASYPALNGVAAIRDTAFMEGNWHYREVDLPLDYSGTLTLCRLPRHLDVPDYWEGLDNPDEEDFEHVLRLTLEKGRVIAEEVVRVPQDRPQDESSVSQFFEPAPVDLDALPQVNHGTADLDEDFLKEWGDFLLPDDDKK
;
A
#
# COMPACT_ATOMS: atom_id res chain seq x y z
N MET A 1 -5.10 12.26 12.85
CA MET A 1 -5.15 10.81 13.15
C MET A 1 -4.22 10.14 12.15
N THR A 2 -3.40 9.18 12.57
CA THR A 2 -2.42 8.51 11.69
C THR A 2 -3.18 7.58 10.74
N SER A 3 -3.03 7.82 9.43
CA SER A 3 -3.61 6.98 8.38
C SER A 3 -3.12 5.54 8.55
N GLN A 4 -4.04 4.57 8.44
CA GLN A 4 -3.68 3.15 8.45
C GLN A 4 -3.41 2.71 7.02
N LEU A 5 -2.16 2.34 6.72
CA LEU A 5 -1.85 1.72 5.43
C LEU A 5 -2.70 0.46 5.24
N GLN A 6 -3.44 0.42 4.14
CA GLN A 6 -4.33 -0.68 3.80
C GLN A 6 -3.57 -1.84 3.17
N ASN A 7 -4.12 -3.05 3.33
CA ASN A 7 -3.65 -4.20 2.57
C ASN A 7 -4.09 -4.09 1.11
N SER A 8 -3.31 -4.64 0.20
CA SER A 8 -3.65 -4.66 -1.23
C SER A 8 -3.72 -6.07 -1.77
N LEU A 9 -4.52 -6.25 -2.82
CA LEU A 9 -4.65 -7.50 -3.55
C LEU A 9 -4.64 -7.24 -5.06
N SER A 10 -3.80 -7.99 -5.77
CA SER A 10 -3.80 -8.01 -7.23
C SER A 10 -4.74 -9.08 -7.77
N TYR A 11 -5.65 -8.70 -8.67
CA TYR A 11 -6.58 -9.59 -9.34
C TYR A 11 -6.86 -9.13 -10.76
N GLN A 12 -6.78 -10.05 -11.73
CA GLN A 12 -7.02 -9.78 -13.16
C GLN A 12 -6.20 -8.60 -13.73
N GLY A 13 -4.98 -8.38 -13.23
CA GLY A 13 -4.11 -7.29 -13.68
C GLY A 13 -4.41 -5.93 -13.03
N GLU A 14 -5.36 -5.88 -12.09
CA GLU A 14 -5.70 -4.67 -11.34
C GLU A 14 -5.29 -4.81 -9.87
N ALA A 15 -5.08 -3.67 -9.19
CA ALA A 15 -4.83 -3.60 -7.76
C ALA A 15 -6.07 -3.09 -7.03
N PHE A 16 -6.40 -3.76 -5.93
CA PHE A 16 -7.52 -3.44 -5.06
C PHE A 16 -7.06 -3.30 -3.61
N GLU A 17 -7.75 -2.48 -2.85
CA GLU A 17 -7.73 -2.52 -1.39
C GLU A 17 -8.54 -3.71 -0.89
N VAL A 18 -8.07 -4.34 0.18
CA VAL A 18 -8.76 -5.44 0.86
C VAL A 18 -9.18 -5.02 2.25
N ARG A 19 -10.47 -5.16 2.55
CA ARG A 19 -11.02 -4.79 3.86
C ARG A 19 -10.86 -5.88 4.90
N GLU A 20 -10.83 -7.15 4.47
CA GLU A 20 -10.75 -8.30 5.35
C GLU A 20 -9.30 -8.60 5.83
N GLY A 21 -9.18 -9.10 7.06
CA GLY A 21 -7.91 -9.63 7.57
C GLY A 21 -7.67 -11.06 7.09
N LEU A 22 -6.89 -11.23 6.03
CA LEU A 22 -6.65 -12.54 5.38
C LEU A 22 -5.47 -13.32 5.94
N PHE A 23 -4.61 -12.64 6.67
CA PHE A 23 -3.35 -13.19 7.18
C PHE A 23 -3.03 -12.59 8.54
N SER A 24 -2.45 -13.40 9.42
CA SER A 24 -2.00 -12.99 10.75
C SER A 24 -0.52 -13.36 10.91
N PRO A 25 0.41 -12.39 11.01
CA PRO A 25 1.83 -12.67 11.24
C PRO A 25 2.09 -13.50 12.50
N TRP A 26 1.27 -13.28 13.55
CA TRP A 26 1.41 -13.97 14.83
C TRP A 26 1.23 -15.49 14.72
N GLU A 27 0.43 -15.97 13.77
CA GLU A 27 0.25 -17.41 13.51
C GLU A 27 1.51 -18.07 12.93
N HIS A 28 2.45 -17.25 12.47
CA HIS A 28 3.74 -17.66 11.90
C HIS A 28 4.93 -17.31 12.80
N GLY A 29 4.69 -16.95 14.06
CA GLY A 29 5.75 -16.55 15.00
C GLY A 29 6.41 -15.22 14.65
N ILE A 30 5.72 -14.39 13.86
CA ILE A 30 6.15 -13.04 13.48
C ILE A 30 5.38 -12.06 14.36
N SER A 31 6.09 -11.33 15.22
CA SER A 31 5.52 -10.29 16.08
C SER A 31 6.05 -8.92 15.65
N PRO A 32 5.31 -8.18 14.81
CA PRO A 32 5.69 -6.83 14.40
C PRO A 32 5.68 -5.86 15.57
N GLY A 33 6.66 -4.97 15.65
CA GLY A 33 6.63 -3.85 16.59
C GLY A 33 5.49 -2.87 16.28
N SER A 34 5.06 -2.14 17.31
CA SER A 34 3.98 -1.15 17.22
C SER A 34 4.37 0.19 16.58
N ASP A 35 5.66 0.43 16.40
CA ASP A 35 6.20 1.78 16.23
C ASP A 35 6.38 2.14 14.74
N SER A 36 5.26 2.24 14.00
CA SER A 36 5.25 2.90 12.69
C SER A 36 4.15 3.97 12.63
N SER A 37 4.54 5.18 12.25
CA SER A 37 3.66 6.34 12.08
C SER A 37 2.55 6.15 11.04
N GLY A 38 2.69 5.16 10.14
CA GLY A 38 1.73 4.84 9.07
C GLY A 38 0.94 3.54 9.26
N CYS A 39 1.23 2.72 10.27
CA CYS A 39 0.47 1.50 10.54
C CYS A 39 0.66 1.01 11.97
N TRP A 40 -0.30 1.30 12.85
CA TRP A 40 -0.28 0.86 14.25
C TRP A 40 -0.28 -0.66 14.43
N ARG A 41 -0.69 -1.41 13.39
CA ARG A 41 -0.65 -2.88 13.36
C ARG A 41 0.78 -3.41 13.15
N GLY A 42 1.71 -2.55 12.74
CA GLY A 42 3.12 -2.90 12.50
C GLY A 42 3.39 -3.67 11.21
N TYR A 43 2.36 -3.91 10.37
CA TYR A 43 2.55 -4.61 9.09
C TYR A 43 1.52 -4.29 8.01
N VAL A 44 1.97 -4.43 6.77
CA VAL A 44 1.17 -4.34 5.54
C VAL A 44 1.34 -5.62 4.73
N ALA A 45 0.23 -6.25 4.37
CA ALA A 45 0.22 -7.48 3.59
C ALA A 45 -0.23 -7.22 2.14
N PHE A 46 0.44 -7.88 1.20
CA PHE A 46 0.18 -7.78 -0.23
C PHE A 46 -0.22 -9.17 -0.75
N TYR A 47 -1.40 -9.25 -1.34
CA TYR A 47 -1.97 -10.50 -1.82
C TYR A 47 -2.06 -10.51 -3.34
N ALA A 48 -2.25 -11.71 -3.89
CA ALA A 48 -2.69 -11.87 -5.27
C ALA A 48 -3.63 -13.08 -5.39
N ILE A 49 -4.52 -13.03 -6.37
CA ILE A 49 -5.15 -14.24 -6.89
C ILE A 49 -4.35 -14.67 -8.12
N ARG A 50 -3.61 -15.78 -8.02
CA ARG A 50 -2.84 -16.38 -9.12
C ARG A 50 -3.42 -17.74 -9.47
N ASP A 51 -3.76 -17.96 -10.73
CA ASP A 51 -4.40 -19.21 -11.19
C ASP A 51 -5.62 -19.61 -10.31
N GLY A 52 -6.40 -18.61 -9.92
CA GLY A 52 -7.58 -18.77 -9.04
C GLY A 52 -7.26 -19.08 -7.58
N GLN A 53 -5.99 -19.06 -7.14
CA GLN A 53 -5.56 -19.25 -5.76
C GLN A 53 -5.19 -17.92 -5.11
N LEU A 54 -5.74 -17.66 -3.93
CA LEU A 54 -5.30 -16.60 -3.03
C LEU A 54 -3.93 -16.94 -2.42
N VAL A 55 -2.98 -16.03 -2.61
CA VAL A 55 -1.63 -16.11 -2.06
C VAL A 55 -1.24 -14.80 -1.38
N LEU A 56 -0.48 -14.90 -0.28
CA LEU A 56 0.31 -13.80 0.24
C LEU A 56 1.61 -13.72 -0.59
N THR A 57 1.82 -12.58 -1.24
CA THR A 57 2.96 -12.34 -2.13
C THR A 57 4.09 -11.64 -1.41
N ASN A 58 3.78 -10.59 -0.66
CA ASN A 58 4.75 -9.78 0.06
C ASN A 58 4.20 -9.38 1.43
N LEU A 59 5.10 -9.16 2.37
CA LEU A 59 4.77 -8.71 3.71
C LEU A 59 5.81 -7.68 4.14
N SER A 60 5.37 -6.47 4.46
CA SER A 60 6.22 -5.42 5.05
C SER A 60 5.93 -5.32 6.54
N LEU A 61 6.98 -5.19 7.34
CA LEU A 61 6.94 -5.23 8.80
C LEU A 61 7.77 -4.08 9.38
N ALA A 62 7.31 -3.57 10.52
CA ALA A 62 8.12 -2.77 11.42
C ALA A 62 9.29 -3.60 12.00
N ASP A 63 10.18 -2.97 12.75
CA ASP A 63 11.19 -3.70 13.52
C ASP A 63 10.51 -4.66 14.53
N PRO A 64 11.12 -5.82 14.85
CA PRO A 64 10.57 -6.73 15.85
C PRO A 64 10.48 -6.05 17.20
N GLU A 65 9.46 -6.43 17.99
CA GLU A 65 9.50 -6.15 19.42
C GLU A 65 10.76 -6.81 20.01
N GLN A 66 11.70 -6.00 20.48
CA GLN A 66 12.92 -6.49 21.13
C GLN A 66 12.72 -6.50 22.63
N PRO A 67 12.60 -7.67 23.28
CA PRO A 67 12.71 -7.73 24.72
C PRO A 67 14.14 -7.38 25.13
N LEU A 68 14.29 -6.50 26.13
CA LEU A 68 15.58 -6.28 26.78
C LEU A 68 16.10 -7.62 27.31
N ALA A 69 17.24 -8.07 26.79
CA ALA A 69 17.92 -9.27 27.25
C ALA A 69 19.10 -8.89 28.13
N PHE A 70 19.32 -9.63 29.21
CA PHE A 70 20.47 -9.45 30.11
C PHE A 70 21.22 -10.77 30.24
N ASP A 71 22.55 -10.70 30.34
CA ASP A 71 23.38 -11.85 30.68
C ASP A 71 23.30 -12.20 32.18
N GLU A 72 24.00 -13.27 32.59
CA GLU A 72 24.02 -13.73 33.99
C GLU A 72 24.64 -12.69 34.94
N ASP A 73 25.45 -11.77 34.42
CA ASP A 73 26.11 -10.68 35.16
C ASP A 73 25.26 -9.39 35.17
N GLY A 74 24.09 -9.40 34.53
CA GLY A 74 23.17 -8.26 34.46
C GLY A 74 23.53 -7.22 33.40
N ASN A 75 24.43 -7.51 32.46
CA ASN A 75 24.72 -6.64 31.34
C ASN A 75 23.69 -6.84 30.23
N GLU A 76 23.27 -5.75 29.60
CA GLU A 76 22.35 -5.80 28.46
C GLU A 76 23.03 -6.51 27.26
N ILE A 77 22.36 -7.54 26.74
CA ILE A 77 22.73 -8.23 25.52
C ILE A 77 21.94 -7.61 24.38
N GLN A 78 22.63 -6.97 23.44
CA GLN A 78 22.02 -6.61 22.16
C GLN A 78 21.78 -7.89 21.34
N GLN A 79 20.54 -8.38 21.36
CA GLN A 79 20.13 -9.42 20.44
C GLN A 79 19.88 -8.79 19.07
N ARG A 80 20.50 -9.31 18.01
CA ARG A 80 20.12 -8.89 16.65
C ARG A 80 18.69 -9.34 16.40
N ALA A 81 17.79 -8.38 16.26
CA ALA A 81 16.41 -8.62 15.90
C ALA A 81 16.36 -9.31 14.53
N SER A 82 15.57 -10.38 14.42
CA SER A 82 15.29 -11.04 13.15
C SER A 82 13.94 -11.73 13.21
N TYR A 83 13.22 -11.72 12.09
CA TYR A 83 12.03 -12.55 11.94
C TYR A 83 12.36 -13.97 11.45
N PRO A 84 11.54 -14.98 11.80
CA PRO A 84 11.67 -16.33 11.25
C PRO A 84 11.43 -16.34 9.74
N ALA A 85 11.82 -17.41 9.04
CA ALA A 85 11.47 -17.56 7.63
C ALA A 85 9.95 -17.78 7.47
N LEU A 86 9.33 -17.12 6.50
CA LEU A 86 7.92 -17.28 6.13
C LEU A 86 7.84 -18.04 4.80
N ASN A 87 7.19 -19.20 4.80
CA ASN A 87 7.12 -20.08 3.62
C ASN A 87 8.50 -20.40 3.00
N GLY A 88 9.54 -20.53 3.84
CA GLY A 88 10.92 -20.75 3.39
C GLY A 88 11.65 -19.50 2.89
N VAL A 89 10.99 -18.34 2.86
CA VAL A 89 11.59 -17.05 2.50
C VAL A 89 12.10 -16.35 3.75
N ALA A 90 13.35 -15.90 3.73
CA ALA A 90 13.96 -15.15 4.82
C ALA A 90 13.50 -13.69 4.79
N ALA A 91 13.29 -13.10 5.97
CA ALA A 91 13.04 -11.67 6.08
C ALA A 91 14.31 -10.88 5.72
N ILE A 92 14.15 -9.81 4.96
CA ILE A 92 15.22 -8.89 4.58
C ILE A 92 14.97 -7.58 5.31
N ARG A 93 15.99 -7.06 5.99
CA ARG A 93 15.96 -5.71 6.53
C ARG A 93 16.46 -4.75 5.46
N ASP A 94 15.59 -3.87 5.00
CA ASP A 94 15.99 -2.74 4.18
C ASP A 94 16.63 -1.68 5.07
N THR A 95 17.78 -1.15 4.69
CA THR A 95 18.48 -0.10 5.46
C THR A 95 18.50 1.24 4.74
N ALA A 96 17.83 1.36 3.58
CA ALA A 96 17.81 2.59 2.79
C ALA A 96 16.96 3.69 3.44
N PHE A 97 15.96 3.34 4.26
CA PHE A 97 15.13 4.28 5.01
C PHE A 97 15.64 4.51 6.45
N MET A 98 15.43 5.72 6.98
CA MET A 98 15.91 6.14 8.31
C MET A 98 15.46 5.24 9.49
N GLU A 99 14.42 4.42 9.31
CA GLU A 99 13.94 3.45 10.31
C GLU A 99 14.05 1.98 9.87
N GLY A 100 14.59 1.70 8.67
CA GLY A 100 14.83 0.36 8.13
C GLY A 100 13.68 -0.64 8.26
N ASN A 101 12.84 -0.76 7.23
CA ASN A 101 11.70 -1.69 7.25
C ASN A 101 12.13 -3.14 6.95
N TRP A 102 11.49 -4.09 7.61
CA TRP A 102 11.62 -5.52 7.27
C TRP A 102 10.64 -5.89 6.18
N HIS A 103 11.03 -6.78 5.29
CA HIS A 103 10.12 -7.30 4.29
C HIS A 103 10.39 -8.76 3.91
N TYR A 104 9.33 -9.41 3.47
CA TYR A 104 9.39 -10.62 2.66
C TYR A 104 8.88 -10.29 1.26
N ARG A 105 9.59 -10.77 0.24
CA ARG A 105 9.19 -10.68 -1.16
C ARG A 105 9.04 -12.08 -1.72
N GLU A 106 8.12 -12.25 -2.66
CA GLU A 106 7.91 -13.53 -3.37
C GLU A 106 7.67 -14.69 -2.40
N VAL A 107 6.89 -14.44 -1.33
CA VAL A 107 6.54 -15.44 -0.32
C VAL A 107 5.71 -16.56 -0.93
N ASP A 108 4.77 -16.19 -1.80
CA ASP A 108 3.85 -17.08 -2.49
C ASP A 108 3.19 -18.11 -1.56
N LEU A 109 2.84 -17.69 -0.35
CA LEU A 109 2.18 -18.52 0.65
C LEU A 109 0.69 -18.66 0.29
N PRO A 110 0.20 -19.86 -0.04
CA PRO A 110 -1.22 -20.07 -0.28
C PRO A 110 -2.00 -19.88 1.02
N LEU A 111 -3.09 -19.12 0.94
CA LEU A 111 -4.00 -18.91 2.06
C LEU A 111 -5.24 -19.80 1.88
N ASP A 112 -5.77 -20.36 2.96
CA ASP A 112 -6.92 -21.27 2.96
C ASP A 112 -8.25 -20.57 3.31
N TYR A 113 -8.28 -19.24 3.16
CA TYR A 113 -9.46 -18.42 3.41
C TYR A 113 -10.71 -18.95 2.70
N SER A 114 -11.81 -19.06 3.43
CA SER A 114 -13.12 -19.43 2.90
C SER A 114 -14.15 -18.40 3.32
N GLY A 115 -14.85 -17.79 2.37
CA GLY A 115 -15.74 -16.67 2.63
C GLY A 115 -15.85 -15.71 1.45
N THR A 116 -16.36 -14.52 1.70
CA THR A 116 -16.49 -13.46 0.71
C THR A 116 -15.42 -12.39 0.95
N LEU A 117 -14.63 -12.11 -0.08
CA LEU A 117 -13.69 -10.99 -0.11
C LEU A 117 -14.31 -9.80 -0.81
N THR A 118 -14.21 -8.63 -0.20
CA THR A 118 -14.63 -7.36 -0.80
C THR A 118 -13.41 -6.62 -1.30
N LEU A 119 -13.29 -6.51 -2.62
CA LEU A 119 -12.21 -5.80 -3.28
C LEU A 119 -12.70 -4.43 -3.70
N CYS A 120 -11.99 -3.40 -3.26
CA CYS A 120 -12.37 -2.01 -3.51
C CYS A 120 -11.25 -1.30 -4.28
N ARG A 121 -11.61 -0.54 -5.32
CA ARG A 121 -10.66 0.32 -6.03
C ARG A 121 -11.15 1.76 -5.97
N LEU A 122 -10.24 2.66 -5.62
CA LEU A 122 -10.52 4.09 -5.58
C LEU A 122 -10.53 4.68 -6.99
N PRO A 123 -11.20 5.83 -7.17
CA PRO A 123 -11.21 6.52 -8.43
C PRO A 123 -9.79 6.87 -8.91
N ARG A 124 -9.39 6.43 -10.12
CA ARG A 124 -8.05 6.71 -10.69
C ARG A 124 -7.73 8.21 -10.87
N HIS A 125 -8.70 9.09 -10.69
CA HIS A 125 -8.57 10.54 -10.90
C HIS A 125 -8.45 11.35 -9.59
N LEU A 126 -8.38 10.68 -8.44
CA LEU A 126 -8.12 11.31 -7.16
C LEU A 126 -6.65 11.11 -6.74
N ASP A 127 -5.72 11.63 -7.56
CA ASP A 127 -4.40 12.10 -7.08
C ASP A 127 -4.59 13.41 -6.28
N VAL A 128 -5.62 13.45 -5.42
CA VAL A 128 -5.86 14.55 -4.50
C VAL A 128 -5.38 14.03 -3.14
N PRO A 129 -4.20 14.47 -2.66
CA PRO A 129 -3.64 14.03 -1.38
C PRO A 129 -4.64 14.17 -0.21
N ASP A 130 -5.58 15.12 -0.35
CA ASP A 130 -6.54 15.49 0.68
C ASP A 130 -7.89 14.76 0.59
N TYR A 131 -8.14 13.88 -0.40
CA TYR A 131 -9.43 13.15 -0.46
C TYR A 131 -9.66 12.26 0.78
N TRP A 132 -8.57 11.89 1.46
CA TRP A 132 -8.58 11.11 2.68
C TRP A 132 -8.70 11.95 3.95
N GLU A 133 -8.60 13.28 3.89
CA GLU A 133 -8.79 14.14 5.07
C GLU A 133 -10.27 14.19 5.48
N GLY A 134 -10.72 13.13 6.16
CA GLY A 134 -12.06 13.04 6.77
C GLY A 134 -12.84 11.75 6.50
N LEU A 135 -12.35 10.86 5.63
CA LEU A 135 -12.95 9.56 5.35
C LEU A 135 -12.13 8.44 6.01
N ASP A 136 -12.14 8.37 7.34
CA ASP A 136 -11.41 7.35 8.11
C ASP A 136 -11.90 5.90 7.88
N ASN A 137 -12.94 5.69 7.04
CA ASN A 137 -13.43 4.38 6.60
C ASN A 137 -14.46 4.58 5.47
N PRO A 138 -14.06 4.69 4.19
CA PRO A 138 -14.98 4.92 3.09
C PRO A 138 -16.03 3.80 3.00
N ASP A 139 -17.25 4.19 2.63
CA ASP A 139 -18.33 3.26 2.33
C ASP A 139 -18.15 2.66 0.92
N GLU A 140 -18.82 1.54 0.62
CA GLU A 140 -18.75 0.94 -0.74
C GLU A 140 -19.14 1.94 -1.85
N GLU A 141 -19.95 2.95 -1.51
CA GLU A 141 -20.41 4.02 -2.39
C GLU A 141 -19.32 5.04 -2.75
N ASP A 142 -18.18 5.06 -2.04
CA ASP A 142 -17.05 5.94 -2.32
C ASP A 142 -16.07 5.36 -3.35
N PHE A 143 -16.13 4.04 -3.57
CA PHE A 143 -15.23 3.34 -4.48
C PHE A 143 -15.76 3.32 -5.93
N GLU A 144 -14.87 3.43 -6.92
CA GLU A 144 -15.24 3.37 -8.33
C GLU A 144 -15.53 1.93 -8.78
N HIS A 145 -14.82 0.96 -8.20
CA HIS A 145 -14.89 -0.45 -8.55
C HIS A 145 -15.03 -1.25 -7.27
N VAL A 146 -16.09 -2.05 -7.17
CA VAL A 146 -16.31 -2.97 -6.05
C VAL A 146 -16.61 -4.35 -6.62
N LEU A 147 -15.75 -5.32 -6.25
CA LEU A 147 -15.91 -6.73 -6.59
C LEU A 147 -16.09 -7.54 -5.32
N ARG A 148 -16.92 -8.58 -5.40
CA ARG A 148 -17.03 -9.60 -4.35
C ARG A 148 -16.59 -10.94 -4.91
N LEU A 149 -15.57 -11.52 -4.29
CA LEU A 149 -15.09 -12.86 -4.63
C LEU A 149 -15.55 -13.84 -3.54
N THR A 150 -16.18 -14.94 -3.94
CA THR A 150 -16.41 -16.05 -3.03
C THR A 150 -15.27 -17.04 -3.15
N LEU A 151 -14.62 -17.35 -2.03
CA LEU A 151 -13.50 -18.27 -1.96
C LEU A 151 -13.85 -19.50 -1.12
N GLU A 152 -13.32 -20.65 -1.54
CA GLU A 152 -13.29 -21.89 -0.75
C GLU A 152 -11.85 -22.40 -0.69
N LYS A 153 -11.28 -22.48 0.52
CA LYS A 153 -9.88 -22.88 0.75
C LYS A 153 -8.88 -22.10 -0.12
N GLY A 154 -9.11 -20.78 -0.22
CA GLY A 154 -8.33 -19.87 -1.03
C GLY A 154 -8.60 -19.92 -2.53
N ARG A 155 -9.50 -20.78 -3.01
CA ARG A 155 -9.86 -20.87 -4.42
C ARG A 155 -11.05 -19.99 -4.73
N VAL A 156 -10.94 -19.12 -5.73
CA VAL A 156 -12.08 -18.35 -6.22
C VAL A 156 -13.07 -19.30 -6.89
N ILE A 157 -14.29 -19.33 -6.38
CA ILE A 157 -15.38 -20.18 -6.89
C ILE A 157 -16.54 -19.37 -7.49
N ALA A 158 -16.64 -18.08 -7.13
CA ALA A 158 -17.60 -17.16 -7.72
C ALA A 158 -17.09 -15.72 -7.65
N GLU A 159 -17.59 -14.91 -8.57
CA GLU A 159 -17.32 -13.48 -8.67
C GLU A 159 -18.65 -12.75 -8.88
N GLU A 160 -18.82 -11.65 -8.15
CA GLU A 160 -19.93 -10.72 -8.29
C GLU A 160 -19.38 -9.31 -8.47
N VAL A 161 -19.72 -8.69 -9.58
CA VAL A 161 -19.42 -7.28 -9.84
C VAL A 161 -20.50 -6.42 -9.20
N VAL A 162 -20.18 -5.76 -8.09
CA VAL A 162 -21.13 -4.92 -7.35
C VAL A 162 -21.21 -3.54 -8.00
N ARG A 163 -20.06 -2.99 -8.39
CA ARG A 163 -19.95 -1.68 -9.03
C ARG A 163 -18.80 -1.67 -10.01
N VAL A 164 -19.03 -1.18 -11.22
CA VAL A 164 -17.97 -0.92 -12.20
C VAL A 164 -17.64 0.56 -12.28
N PRO A 165 -16.38 0.90 -12.68
CA PRO A 165 -16.03 2.27 -13.03
C PRO A 165 -17.04 2.81 -14.04
N GLN A 166 -17.65 3.94 -13.72
CA GLN A 166 -18.48 4.65 -14.68
C GLN A 166 -17.55 5.38 -15.64
N ASP A 167 -17.64 5.08 -16.94
CA ASP A 167 -17.09 5.95 -18.00
C ASP A 167 -17.84 7.28 -17.92
N ARG A 168 -17.35 8.21 -17.09
CA ARG A 168 -17.82 9.59 -17.18
C ARG A 168 -17.20 10.13 -18.47
N PRO A 169 -18.00 10.63 -19.44
CA PRO A 169 -17.42 11.28 -20.61
C PRO A 169 -16.45 12.35 -20.12
N GLN A 170 -15.27 12.42 -20.74
CA GLN A 170 -14.35 13.54 -20.57
C GLN A 170 -15.14 14.79 -20.96
N ASP A 171 -15.75 15.43 -19.98
CA ASP A 171 -16.45 16.67 -20.18
C ASP A 171 -15.38 17.75 -20.31
N GLU A 172 -14.89 17.91 -21.56
CA GLU A 172 -13.97 18.97 -21.97
C GLU A 172 -14.52 20.38 -21.65
N SER A 173 -15.75 20.50 -21.13
CA SER A 173 -16.33 21.77 -20.70
C SER A 173 -15.88 22.26 -19.31
N SER A 174 -15.15 21.47 -18.52
CA SER A 174 -14.77 21.86 -17.15
C SER A 174 -13.42 22.58 -17.03
N VAL A 175 -12.64 22.71 -18.11
CA VAL A 175 -11.31 23.36 -18.07
C VAL A 175 -11.38 24.90 -18.18
N SER A 176 -12.57 25.51 -18.23
CA SER A 176 -12.71 26.96 -18.52
C SER A 176 -13.24 27.84 -17.38
N GLN A 177 -13.30 27.36 -16.12
CA GLN A 177 -13.81 28.20 -15.01
C GLN A 177 -12.83 28.41 -13.86
N PHE A 178 -11.54 28.13 -14.06
CA PHE A 178 -10.51 28.58 -13.13
C PHE A 178 -9.92 29.92 -13.58
N PHE A 179 -10.30 30.98 -12.84
CA PHE A 179 -9.63 32.27 -12.69
C PHE A 179 -9.00 32.87 -13.95
N GLU A 180 -9.66 33.88 -14.54
CA GLU A 180 -8.89 34.95 -15.18
C GLU A 180 -7.98 35.55 -14.10
N PRO A 181 -6.63 35.48 -14.24
CA PRO A 181 -5.76 36.14 -13.28
C PRO A 181 -6.01 37.64 -13.41
N ALA A 182 -6.33 38.30 -12.28
CA ALA A 182 -6.28 39.75 -12.22
C ALA A 182 -4.89 40.21 -12.71
N PRO A 183 -4.79 41.29 -13.50
CA PRO A 183 -3.51 41.75 -14.01
C PRO A 183 -2.55 42.03 -12.84
N VAL A 184 -1.50 41.22 -12.75
CA VAL A 184 -0.43 41.38 -11.77
C VAL A 184 0.45 42.54 -12.23
N ASP A 185 0.56 43.58 -11.40
CA ASP A 185 1.51 44.65 -11.58
C ASP A 185 2.93 44.11 -11.29
N LEU A 186 3.65 43.79 -12.36
CA LEU A 186 4.98 43.16 -12.32
C LEU A 186 6.05 44.06 -11.69
N ASP A 187 5.79 45.37 -11.54
CA ASP A 187 6.73 46.32 -10.94
C ASP A 187 6.69 46.34 -9.40
N ALA A 188 5.75 45.61 -8.77
CA ALA A 188 5.57 45.58 -7.32
C ALA A 188 6.13 44.34 -6.61
N LEU A 189 6.73 43.38 -7.32
CA LEU A 189 7.28 42.16 -6.71
C LEU A 189 8.71 42.38 -6.17
N PRO A 190 8.99 42.03 -4.89
CA PRO A 190 10.34 42.07 -4.36
C PRO A 190 11.21 41.00 -5.05
N GLN A 191 12.39 41.41 -5.53
CA GLN A 191 13.38 40.55 -6.16
C GLN A 191 13.87 39.49 -5.17
N VAL A 192 13.49 38.23 -5.38
CA VAL A 192 13.99 37.08 -4.60
C VAL A 192 15.27 36.55 -5.26
N ASN A 193 16.37 36.56 -4.51
CA ASN A 193 17.63 35.94 -4.92
C ASN A 193 17.45 34.43 -5.13
N HIS A 194 17.86 33.94 -6.30
CA HIS A 194 17.90 32.51 -6.63
C HIS A 194 18.87 31.75 -5.71
N GLY A 195 18.32 31.06 -4.71
CA GLY A 195 18.92 29.87 -4.12
C GLY A 195 18.23 28.65 -4.71
N THR A 196 19.00 27.79 -5.38
CA THR A 196 18.54 26.52 -5.96
C THR A 196 18.03 25.60 -4.86
N ALA A 197 16.73 25.29 -4.88
CA ALA A 197 16.20 24.14 -4.18
C ALA A 197 16.30 22.95 -5.14
N ASP A 198 17.27 22.07 -4.90
CA ASP A 198 17.37 20.77 -5.55
C ASP A 198 16.16 19.94 -5.12
N LEU A 199 15.25 19.67 -6.06
CA LEU A 199 14.28 18.61 -5.93
C LEU A 199 14.98 17.32 -6.40
N ASP A 200 15.24 16.42 -5.46
CA ASP A 200 15.98 15.19 -5.65
C ASP A 200 15.29 14.28 -6.68
N GLU A 201 15.95 14.02 -7.82
CA GLU A 201 15.46 13.17 -8.91
C GLU A 201 15.27 11.69 -8.50
N ASP A 202 15.75 11.31 -7.31
CA ASP A 202 15.61 9.95 -6.76
C ASP A 202 14.19 9.65 -6.24
N PHE A 203 13.41 10.67 -5.86
CA PHE A 203 12.03 10.49 -5.38
C PHE A 203 11.09 9.94 -6.48
N LEU A 204 11.35 10.29 -7.76
CA LEU A 204 10.53 9.85 -8.89
C LEU A 204 10.91 8.47 -9.44
N LYS A 205 12.08 7.92 -9.07
CA LYS A 205 12.52 6.59 -9.52
C LYS A 205 11.97 5.44 -8.67
N GLU A 206 11.65 5.68 -7.41
CA GLU A 206 11.27 4.59 -6.49
C GLU A 206 9.78 4.20 -6.57
N TRP A 207 8.93 5.07 -7.15
CA TRP A 207 7.48 4.84 -7.25
C TRP A 207 6.91 4.94 -8.69
N GLY A 208 7.76 5.22 -9.68
CA GLY A 208 7.35 5.50 -11.06
C GLY A 208 7.18 4.31 -12.01
N ASP A 209 7.55 3.09 -11.61
CA ASP A 209 7.58 1.93 -12.53
C ASP A 209 6.33 1.01 -12.45
N PHE A 210 5.24 1.46 -11.82
CA PHE A 210 3.92 0.83 -11.98
C PHE A 210 3.14 1.47 -13.13
N LEU A 211 3.70 1.43 -14.34
CA LEU A 211 2.99 1.81 -15.57
C LEU A 211 3.18 0.75 -16.66
N LEU A 212 2.14 -0.10 -16.77
CA LEU A 212 1.64 -0.80 -17.98
C LEU A 212 2.57 -1.79 -18.71
N PRO A 213 2.06 -2.96 -19.16
CA PRO A 213 2.78 -3.79 -20.12
C PRO A 213 2.90 -3.07 -21.47
N ASP A 214 4.09 -3.16 -22.06
CA ASP A 214 4.46 -2.69 -23.39
C ASP A 214 3.65 -3.46 -24.47
N ASP A 215 2.43 -3.01 -24.76
CA ASP A 215 1.73 -3.37 -25.99
C ASP A 215 2.27 -2.49 -27.13
N ASP A 216 3.43 -2.87 -27.68
CA ASP A 216 3.75 -2.67 -29.10
C ASP A 216 5.17 -3.18 -29.44
N LYS A 217 5.29 -4.46 -29.83
CA LYS A 217 6.28 -4.90 -30.83
C LYS A 217 5.68 -5.96 -31.76
N LYS A 218 5.21 -5.47 -32.91
CA LYS A 218 5.33 -6.20 -34.18
C LYS A 218 6.79 -6.21 -34.65
#